data_AF-A0A8S4P9C5-F1
#
_entry.id   AF-A0A8S4P9C5-F1
#
_cell.length_a   1.000
_cell.length_b   1.000
_cell.length_c   1.000
_cell.angle_alpha   90.00
_cell.angle_beta   90.00
_cell.angle_gamma   90.00
#
_symmetry.space_group_name_H-M   'P 1'
#
loop_
_entity.id
_entity.type
_entity.pdbx_description
1 polymer ?
#
loop_
_entity_poly.entity_id
_entity_poly.type
_entity_poly.pdbx_seq_one_letter_code
_entity_poly.pdbx_strand_id
1 'polypeptide(L)'
;RECLDDGTWSGEAPTCAVPVSCPNPTVKPNTAIVALTGNSVGDIVEYTCDDTFVLSSGDLRRECLDDGTWSGEAPTCAVPVSCPNPTVKPNTAIVAVTGNRVGDTVE
;
A
#
# COMPACT_ATOMS: atom_id res chain seq x y z
N ARG A 1 12.32 -21.84 35.69
CA ARG A 1 12.40 -23.31 35.73
C ARG A 1 13.60 -23.72 36.54
N GLU A 2 13.37 -24.46 37.60
CA GLU A 2 14.38 -25.00 38.51
C GLU A 2 14.27 -26.52 38.45
N CYS A 3 15.39 -27.23 38.50
CA CYS A 3 15.35 -28.68 38.56
C CYS A 3 15.02 -29.09 40.01
N LEU A 4 13.91 -29.79 40.19
CA LEU A 4 13.43 -30.33 41.46
C LEU A 4 14.21 -31.61 41.82
N ASP A 5 14.22 -31.94 43.10
CA ASP A 5 14.88 -33.13 43.66
C ASP A 5 14.29 -34.46 43.18
N ASP A 6 13.07 -34.45 42.64
CA ASP A 6 12.43 -35.58 41.97
C ASP A 6 12.87 -35.75 40.49
N GLY A 7 13.77 -34.88 40.01
CA GLY A 7 14.27 -34.89 38.64
C GLY A 7 13.35 -34.21 37.62
N THR A 8 12.29 -33.53 38.05
CA THR A 8 11.39 -32.77 37.18
C THR A 8 11.75 -31.28 37.16
N TRP A 9 11.38 -30.56 36.09
CA TRP A 9 11.58 -29.11 36.03
C TRP A 9 10.37 -28.37 36.59
N SER A 10 10.59 -27.37 37.43
CA SER A 10 9.54 -26.48 37.92
C SER A 10 9.03 -25.55 36.82
N GLY A 11 7.71 -25.42 36.73
CA GLY A 11 7.00 -24.55 35.79
C GLY A 11 6.59 -25.22 34.48
N GLU A 12 5.56 -24.66 33.86
CA GLU A 12 5.06 -25.12 32.55
C GLU A 12 6.03 -24.71 31.44
N ALA A 13 6.21 -25.57 30.43
CA ALA A 13 7.01 -25.20 29.27
C ALA A 13 6.36 -23.99 28.58
N PRO A 14 7.12 -22.94 28.23
CA PRO A 14 6.54 -21.83 27.48
C PRO A 14 6.02 -22.37 26.16
N THR A 15 4.74 -22.16 25.89
CA THR A 15 4.17 -22.37 24.57
C THR A 15 4.74 -21.30 23.65
N CYS A 16 5.38 -21.71 22.56
CA CYS A 16 5.70 -20.77 21.49
C CYS A 16 4.38 -20.16 21.02
N ALA A 17 4.25 -18.83 21.10
CA ALA A 17 3.14 -18.14 20.47
C ALA A 17 3.13 -18.52 18.98
N VAL A 18 1.93 -18.77 18.44
CA VAL A 18 1.78 -19.01 17.00
C VAL A 18 2.41 -17.82 16.27
N PRO A 19 3.32 -18.04 15.30
CA PRO A 19 3.92 -16.95 14.56
C PRO A 19 2.81 -16.11 13.94
N VAL A 20 2.78 -14.83 14.31
CA VAL A 20 1.82 -13.88 13.77
C VAL A 20 2.23 -13.58 12.34
N SER A 21 1.30 -13.76 11.41
CA SER A 21 1.50 -13.48 10.00
C SER A 21 0.32 -12.70 9.46
N CYS A 22 0.61 -11.67 8.68
CA CYS A 22 -0.39 -10.89 8.00
C CYS A 22 -1.06 -11.66 6.86
N PRO A 23 -2.32 -11.34 6.52
CA PRO A 23 -2.98 -11.90 5.36
C PRO A 23 -2.22 -11.54 4.09
N ASN A 24 -2.38 -12.35 3.03
CA ASN A 24 -1.82 -12.01 1.74
C ASN A 24 -2.34 -10.62 1.28
N PRO A 25 -1.44 -9.70 0.89
CA PRO A 25 -1.85 -8.36 0.49
C PRO A 25 -2.79 -8.43 -0.71
N THR A 26 -3.92 -7.72 -0.62
CA THR A 26 -4.88 -7.64 -1.72
C THR A 26 -4.54 -6.51 -2.67
N VAL A 27 -4.86 -6.69 -3.94
CA VAL A 27 -4.67 -5.70 -5.01
C VAL A 27 -6.04 -5.17 -5.41
N LYS A 28 -6.24 -3.86 -5.33
CA LYS A 28 -7.46 -3.17 -5.78
C LYS A 28 -7.32 -2.76 -7.25
N PRO A 29 -8.41 -2.36 -7.93
CA PRO A 29 -8.32 -1.80 -9.28
C PRO A 29 -7.35 -0.61 -9.36
N ASN A 30 -6.63 -0.49 -10.48
CA ASN A 30 -5.63 0.53 -10.74
C ASN A 30 -4.46 0.58 -9.73
N THR A 31 -4.21 -0.52 -9.02
CA THR A 31 -3.07 -0.69 -8.12
C THR A 31 -2.29 -1.92 -8.51
N ALA A 32 -0.99 -1.93 -8.26
CA ALA A 32 -0.13 -3.09 -8.39
C ALA A 32 0.84 -3.19 -7.21
N ILE A 33 1.29 -4.39 -6.86
CA ILE A 33 2.35 -4.60 -5.87
C ILE A 33 3.69 -4.54 -6.59
N VAL A 34 4.59 -3.68 -6.12
CA VAL A 34 5.94 -3.50 -6.69
C VAL A 34 7.02 -4.20 -5.85
N ALA A 35 6.77 -4.39 -4.55
CA ALA A 35 7.65 -5.13 -3.67
C ALA A 35 6.87 -5.82 -2.54
N LEU A 36 7.31 -7.01 -2.16
CA LEU A 36 6.79 -7.77 -1.02
C LEU A 36 7.94 -8.56 -0.40
N THR A 37 8.28 -8.28 0.86
CA THR A 37 9.37 -9.00 1.56
C THR A 37 8.90 -10.32 2.19
N GLY A 38 7.59 -10.42 2.47
CA GLY A 38 6.97 -11.58 3.10
C GLY A 38 5.63 -11.18 3.74
N ASN A 39 5.20 -11.94 4.74
CA ASN A 39 3.97 -11.69 5.49
C ASN A 39 4.13 -11.93 7.00
N SER A 40 5.36 -11.95 7.51
CA SER A 40 5.67 -12.03 8.94
C SER A 40 5.73 -10.64 9.56
N VAL A 41 5.61 -10.53 10.89
CA VAL A 41 5.75 -9.25 11.60
C VAL A 41 7.05 -8.53 11.18
N GLY A 42 6.94 -7.26 10.79
CA GLY A 42 8.02 -6.43 10.26
C GLY A 42 8.24 -6.53 8.75
N ASP A 43 7.59 -7.47 8.05
CA ASP A 43 7.61 -7.51 6.59
C ASP A 43 6.87 -6.32 5.98
N ILE A 44 7.25 -5.96 4.75
CA ILE A 44 6.78 -4.76 4.08
C ILE A 44 6.19 -5.14 2.72
N VAL A 45 5.06 -4.49 2.40
CA VAL A 45 4.47 -4.47 1.06
C VAL A 45 4.48 -3.05 0.52
N GLU A 46 4.88 -2.92 -0.74
CA GLU A 46 4.81 -1.66 -1.48
C GLU A 46 3.93 -1.79 -2.72
N TYR A 47 3.10 -0.78 -2.92
CA TYR A 47 2.15 -0.65 -4.00
C TYR A 47 2.51 0.53 -4.90
N THR A 48 2.01 0.48 -6.13
CA THR A 48 1.96 1.61 -7.06
C THR A 48 0.56 1.77 -7.61
N CYS A 49 0.20 2.98 -8.00
CA CYS A 49 -0.95 3.19 -8.88
C CYS A 49 -0.57 2.96 -10.34
N ASP A 50 -1.53 2.59 -11.16
CA ASP A 50 -1.39 2.57 -12.63
C ASP A 50 -1.11 3.99 -13.16
N ASP A 51 -0.43 4.10 -14.31
CA ASP A 51 0.09 5.36 -14.87
C ASP A 51 -0.95 6.48 -15.09
N THR A 52 -2.24 6.14 -15.17
CA THR A 52 -3.35 7.08 -15.39
C THR A 52 -4.14 7.40 -14.13
N PHE A 53 -3.80 6.81 -12.98
CA PHE A 53 -4.47 7.02 -11.71
C PHE A 53 -3.50 7.43 -10.62
N VAL A 54 -3.96 8.25 -9.69
CA VAL A 54 -3.23 8.63 -8.48
C VAL A 54 -3.95 8.15 -7.24
N LEU A 55 -3.18 8.02 -6.15
CA LEU A 55 -3.66 7.57 -4.85
C LEU A 55 -4.77 8.51 -4.37
N SER A 56 -5.96 7.95 -4.13
CA SER A 56 -7.07 8.67 -3.55
C SER A 56 -7.13 8.51 -2.03
N SER A 57 -6.74 7.35 -1.50
CA SER A 57 -6.79 7.02 -0.06
C SER A 57 -5.91 5.82 0.29
N GLY A 58 -5.57 5.69 1.57
CA GLY A 58 -4.75 4.58 2.10
C GLY A 58 -3.25 4.79 1.86
N ASP A 59 -2.48 3.72 2.05
CA ASP A 59 -1.02 3.79 2.12
C ASP A 59 -0.37 2.90 1.05
N LEU A 60 0.53 3.48 0.24
CA LEU A 60 1.28 2.73 -0.76
C LEU A 60 2.38 1.85 -0.15
N ARG A 61 2.76 2.08 1.11
CA ARG A 61 3.75 1.27 1.83
C ARG A 61 3.15 0.85 3.16
N ARG A 62 3.09 -0.46 3.41
CA ARG A 62 2.47 -1.02 4.62
C ARG A 62 3.40 -2.06 5.25
N GLU A 63 3.42 -2.12 6.57
CA GLU A 63 4.22 -3.03 7.38
C GLU A 63 3.32 -4.02 8.11
N CYS A 64 3.74 -5.27 8.23
CA CYS A 64 3.00 -6.27 9.00
C CYS A 64 3.22 -6.07 10.50
N LEU A 65 2.14 -5.75 11.23
CA LEU A 65 2.16 -5.47 12.65
C LEU A 65 2.11 -6.75 13.50
N ASP A 66 2.42 -6.60 14.78
CA ASP A 66 2.42 -7.69 15.77
C ASP A 66 1.02 -8.25 16.09
N ASP A 67 -0.03 -7.54 15.68
CA ASP A 67 -1.42 -8.00 15.75
C ASP A 67 -1.87 -8.82 14.52
N GLY A 68 -0.97 -9.00 13.54
CA GLY A 68 -1.24 -9.75 12.31
C GLY A 68 -2.01 -8.97 11.27
N THR A 69 -2.04 -7.64 11.39
CA THR A 69 -2.62 -6.75 10.38
C THR A 69 -1.55 -5.92 9.68
N TRP A 70 -1.82 -5.56 8.43
CA TRP A 70 -0.99 -4.61 7.72
C TRP A 70 -1.29 -3.19 8.22
N SER A 71 -0.26 -2.40 8.48
CA SER A 71 -0.37 -1.01 8.93
C SER A 71 -1.22 -0.18 7.97
N GLY A 72 -2.01 0.76 8.51
CA GLY A 72 -2.81 1.67 7.70
C GLY A 72 -3.84 0.95 6.84
N GLU A 73 -4.26 1.60 5.74
CA GLU A 73 -5.30 1.06 4.85
C GLU A 73 -4.75 0.67 3.48
N ALA A 74 -5.32 -0.37 2.88
CA ALA A 74 -4.96 -0.78 1.52
C ALA A 74 -5.23 0.35 0.51
N PRO A 75 -4.26 0.70 -0.34
CA PRO A 75 -4.34 1.89 -1.17
C PRO A 75 -5.47 1.77 -2.19
N THR A 76 -6.13 2.89 -2.46
CA THR A 76 -7.14 3.02 -3.52
C THR A 76 -6.64 4.06 -4.51
N CYS A 77 -6.52 3.70 -5.79
CA CYS A 77 -6.15 4.62 -6.86
C CYS A 77 -7.37 4.87 -7.75
N ALA A 78 -8.02 6.02 -7.55
CA ALA A 78 -9.28 6.35 -8.20
C ALA A 78 -9.30 7.76 -8.83
N VAL A 79 -8.30 8.59 -8.56
CA VAL A 79 -8.22 9.93 -9.14
C VAL A 79 -7.50 9.84 -10.48
N PRO A 80 -8.15 10.09 -11.62
CA PRO A 80 -7.46 10.09 -12.90
C PRO A 80 -6.46 11.25 -12.96
N VAL A 81 -5.29 10.99 -13.56
CA VAL A 81 -4.28 12.02 -13.80
C VAL A 81 -4.88 13.10 -14.71
N SER A 82 -4.77 14.35 -14.28
CA SER A 82 -5.10 15.52 -15.09
C SER A 82 -3.85 16.37 -15.30
N CYS A 83 -3.67 16.88 -16.51
CA CYS A 83 -2.59 17.81 -16.81
C CYS A 83 -2.96 19.21 -16.28
N PRO A 84 -2.04 20.19 -16.26
CA PRO A 84 -2.41 21.58 -16.05
C PRO A 84 -3.02 22.15 -17.34
N ASN A 85 -4.07 22.96 -17.22
CA ASN A 85 -4.61 23.67 -18.38
C ASN A 85 -3.51 24.60 -18.96
N PRO A 86 -3.28 24.58 -20.29
CA PRO A 86 -2.30 25.45 -20.90
C PRO A 86 -2.64 26.92 -20.62
N THR A 87 -1.64 27.68 -20.16
CA THR A 87 -1.82 29.11 -19.87
C THR A 87 -1.87 29.87 -21.19
N VAL A 88 -3.07 30.27 -21.62
CA VAL A 88 -3.25 31.10 -22.82
C VAL A 88 -2.76 32.52 -22.50
N LYS A 89 -1.73 33.00 -23.20
CA LYS A 89 -1.33 34.40 -23.08
C LYS A 89 -2.42 35.29 -23.71
N PRO A 90 -2.80 36.41 -23.08
CA PRO A 90 -3.62 37.40 -23.76
C PRO A 90 -2.86 37.84 -25.01
N ASN A 91 -3.53 37.85 -26.17
CA ASN A 91 -3.03 38.18 -27.52
C ASN A 91 -2.57 37.00 -28.40
N THR A 92 -2.70 35.76 -27.93
CA THR A 92 -2.52 34.56 -28.77
C THR A 92 -3.81 33.75 -28.82
N ALA A 93 -4.01 32.97 -29.90
CA ALA A 93 -5.26 32.30 -30.29
C ALA A 93 -6.06 31.71 -29.12
N ILE A 94 -7.39 31.78 -29.21
CA ILE A 94 -8.29 31.11 -28.26
C ILE A 94 -8.09 29.61 -28.45
N VAL A 95 -7.35 29.01 -27.53
CA VAL A 95 -7.18 27.56 -27.49
C VAL A 95 -8.40 26.96 -26.81
N ALA A 96 -9.25 26.29 -27.57
CA ALA A 96 -10.39 25.56 -27.03
C ALA A 96 -9.91 24.21 -26.46
N VAL A 97 -9.59 24.19 -25.17
CA VAL A 97 -9.22 22.94 -24.47
C VAL A 97 -10.51 22.18 -24.16
N THR A 98 -10.80 21.13 -24.91
CA THR A 98 -11.98 20.25 -24.71
C THR A 98 -11.80 19.25 -23.56
N GLY A 99 -10.58 19.10 -23.05
CA GLY A 99 -10.25 18.23 -21.94
C GLY A 99 -8.80 18.41 -21.48
N ASN A 100 -8.51 17.96 -20.26
CA ASN A 100 -7.20 18.11 -19.63
C ASN A 100 -6.76 16.78 -18.97
N ARG A 101 -7.12 15.67 -19.59
CA ARG A 101 -6.76 14.31 -19.20
C ARG A 101 -5.68 13.78 -20.14
N VAL A 102 -5.01 12.71 -19.72
CA VAL A 102 -4.04 12.00 -20.57
C VAL A 102 -4.73 11.56 -21.86
N GLY A 103 -4.24 12.05 -23.00
CA GLY A 103 -4.76 11.74 -24.34
C GLY A 103 -5.57 12.86 -25.01
N ASP A 104 -5.92 13.93 -24.30
CA ASP A 104 -6.63 15.06 -24.89
C ASP A 104 -5.71 15.90 -25.78
N THR A 105 -6.16 16.21 -27.00
CA THR A 105 -5.46 17.05 -27.97
C THR A 105 -6.01 18.46 -27.99
N VAL A 106 -5.12 19.43 -28.21
CA VAL A 106 -5.47 20.84 -28.38
C VAL A 106 -5.63 21.12 -29.87
N GLU A 107 -6.80 21.58 -30.33
CA GLU A 107 -7.04 22.09 -31.69
C GLU A 107 -7.06 23.62 -31.74
#